data_AF-A0A830D692-F1
#
_entry.id   AF-A0A830D692-F1
#
_cell.length_a   1.000
_cell.length_b   1.000
_cell.length_c   1.000
_cell.angle_alpha   90.00
_cell.angle_beta   90.00
_cell.angle_gamma   90.00
#
_symmetry.space_group_name_H-M   'P 1'
#
loop_
_entity.id
_entity.type
_entity.pdbx_description
1 polymer ?
#
loop_
_entity_poly.entity_id
_entity_poly.type
_entity_poly.pdbx_seq_one_letter_code
_entity_poly.pdbx_strand_id
1 'polypeptide(L)' 'MEANKNRWIEDWSTARENLEFNFRWTRRNFALVGIFGIAVPVLVYKGIVKEFVSFPY' A
#
# COMPACT_ATOMS: atom_id res chain seq x y z
N MET A 1 18.86 -18.13 17.63
CA MET A 1 19.64 -18.68 16.51
C MET A 1 20.60 -17.59 16.07
N GLU A 2 21.91 -17.83 16.09
CA GLU A 2 22.85 -16.93 15.40
C GLU A 2 22.70 -17.17 13.90
N ALA A 3 21.90 -16.32 13.25
CA ALA A 3 21.83 -16.31 11.80
C ALA A 3 23.15 -15.75 11.26
N ASN A 4 23.76 -16.43 10.28
CA ASN A 4 24.90 -15.89 9.55
C ASN A 4 24.48 -14.60 8.87
N LYS A 5 24.92 -13.45 9.40
CA LYS A 5 24.57 -12.14 8.87
C LYS A 5 25.07 -11.99 7.45
N ASN A 6 24.15 -11.81 6.50
CA ASN A 6 24.47 -11.48 5.13
C ASN A 6 24.23 -9.98 4.93
N ARG A 7 25.31 -9.24 4.64
CA ARG A 7 25.26 -7.80 4.40
C ARG A 7 24.16 -7.38 3.43
N TRP A 8 23.95 -8.11 2.34
CA TRP A 8 22.95 -7.76 1.33
C TRP A 8 21.51 -7.88 1.86
N ILE A 9 21.27 -8.84 2.75
CA ILE A 9 19.98 -9.05 3.39
C ILE A 9 19.72 -7.96 4.43
N GLU A 10 20.72 -7.64 5.25
CA GLU A 10 20.63 -6.59 6.27
C GLU A 10 20.44 -5.21 5.63
N ASP A 11 21.19 -4.88 4.57
CA ASP A 11 21.07 -3.61 3.84
C ASP A 11 19.68 -3.49 3.19
N TRP A 12 19.16 -4.57 2.60
CA TRP A 12 17.81 -4.61 2.01
C TRP A 12 16.71 -4.46 3.07
N SER A 13 16.82 -5.16 4.21
CA SER A 13 15.87 -5.04 5.32
C SER A 13 15.86 -3.61 5.85
N THR A 14 17.04 -3.06 6.10
CA THR A 14 17.23 -1.68 6.58
C THR A 14 16.62 -0.67 5.62
N ALA A 15 16.81 -0.82 4.32
CA ALA A 15 16.22 0.08 3.31
C ALA A 15 14.68 0.03 3.29
N ARG A 16 14.08 -1.14 3.55
CA ARG A 16 12.61 -1.31 3.61
C ARG A 16 12.01 -0.74 4.88
N GLU A 17 12.68 -0.96 6.01
CA GLU A 17 12.24 -0.47 7.32
C GLU A 17 12.32 1.05 7.42
N ASN A 18 13.22 1.68 6.64
CA ASN A 18 13.46 3.13 6.64
C ASN A 18 13.01 3.81 5.33
N LEU A 19 12.06 3.21 4.62
CA LEU A 19 11.61 3.69 3.31
C LEU A 19 10.93 5.07 3.42
N GLU A 20 10.31 5.37 4.56
CA GLU A 20 9.65 6.63 4.86
C GLU A 20 10.60 7.84 4.83
N PHE A 21 11.86 7.66 5.24
CA PHE A 21 12.87 8.73 5.19
C PHE A 21 13.27 9.08 3.75
N ASN A 22 13.11 8.12 2.84
CA ASN A 22 13.43 8.28 1.41
C ASN A 22 12.21 8.65 0.56
N PHE A 23 11.01 8.64 1.14
CA PHE A 23 9.79 8.93 0.43
C PHE A 23 9.72 10.41 0.03
N ARG A 24 9.24 10.66 -1.20
CA ARG A 24 9.08 12.03 -1.73
C ARG A 24 7.72 12.21 -2.37
N TRP A 25 7.10 13.36 -2.15
CA TRP A 25 5.88 13.76 -2.83
C TRP A 25 6.18 14.19 -4.26
N THR A 26 6.19 13.21 -5.16
CA THR A 26 6.23 13.44 -6.61
C THR A 26 4.82 13.37 -7.18
N ARG A 27 4.61 13.90 -8.39
CA ARG A 27 3.32 13.78 -9.10
C ARG A 27 2.89 12.31 -9.22
N ARG A 28 3.83 11.41 -9.49
CA ARG A 28 3.57 9.96 -9.57
C ARG A 28 3.13 9.41 -8.21
N ASN A 29 3.84 9.71 -7.13
CA ASN A 29 3.51 9.19 -5.80
C ASN A 29 2.17 9.75 -5.31
N PHE A 30 1.88 11.02 -5.59
CA PHE A 30 0.59 11.61 -5.29
C PHE A 30 -0.56 10.91 -6.05
N ALA A 31 -0.37 10.61 -7.35
CA ALA A 31 -1.34 9.84 -8.12
C ALA A 31 -1.53 8.42 -7.57
N LEU A 32 -0.46 7.73 -7.17
CA LEU A 32 -0.54 6.40 -6.57
C LEU A 32 -1.30 6.41 -5.25
N VAL A 33 -1.01 7.38 -4.36
CA VAL A 33 -1.75 7.55 -3.10
C VAL A 33 -3.22 7.86 -3.36
N GLY A 34 -3.55 8.72 -4.33
CA GLY A 34 -4.94 9.00 -4.67
C GLY A 34 -5.69 7.78 -5.22
N ILE A 35 -5.07 7.01 -6.11
CA ILE A 35 -5.70 5.82 -6.70
C ILE A 35 -5.88 4.73 -5.65
N PHE A 36 -4.81 4.32 -4.99
CA PHE A 36 -4.83 3.15 -4.11
C PHE A 36 -5.28 3.48 -2.68
N GLY A 37 -5.03 4.69 -2.20
CA GLY A 37 -5.46 5.13 -0.87
C GLY A 37 -6.89 5.64 -0.81
N ILE A 38 -7.47 6.11 -1.93
CA ILE A 38 -8.81 6.72 -1.96
C ILE A 38 -9.71 6.06 -2.98
N ALA A 39 -9.37 6.13 -4.28
CA ALA A 39 -10.29 5.74 -5.34
C ALA A 39 -10.70 4.26 -5.27
N VAL A 40 -9.72 3.36 -5.13
CA VAL A 40 -9.96 1.91 -5.07
C VAL A 40 -10.83 1.54 -3.85
N PRO A 41 -10.50 1.90 -2.60
CA PRO A 41 -11.35 1.59 -1.44
C PRO A 41 -12.78 2.12 -1.57
N VAL A 42 -12.95 3.35 -2.07
CA VAL A 42 -14.28 3.96 -2.23
C VAL A 42 -15.11 3.23 -3.28
N LEU A 43 -14.51 2.88 -4.42
CA LEU A 43 -15.21 2.16 -5.48
C LEU A 43 -15.59 0.74 -5.05
N VAL A 44 -14.69 0.04 -4.35
CA VAL A 44 -14.98 -1.29 -3.78
C VAL A 44 -16.14 -1.21 -2.79
N TYR A 45 -16.09 -0.28 -1.83
CA TYR A 45 -17.17 -0.10 -0.86
C TYR A 45 -18.50 0.21 -1.53
N LYS A 46 -18.53 1.17 -2.47
CA LYS A 46 -19.75 1.53 -3.19
C LYS A 46 -20.28 0.36 -4.03
N GLY A 47 -19.40 -0.42 -4.64
CA GLY A 47 -19.76 -1.61 -5.40
C GLY A 47 -20.48 -2.64 -4.52
N ILE A 48 -19.85 -3.00 -3.40
CA ILE A 48 -20.41 -3.98 -2.44
C ILE A 48 -21.73 -3.50 -1.84
N VAL A 49 -21.81 -2.25 -1.39
CA VAL A 49 -23.05 -1.72 -0.79
C VAL A 49 -24.18 -1.66 -1.82
N LYS A 50 -23.88 -1.24 -3.05
CA LYS A 50 -24.87 -1.24 -4.12
C LYS A 50 -25.38 -2.65 -4.38
N GLU A 51 -24.49 -3.64 -4.47
CA GLU A 51 -24.85 -5.05 -4.63
C GLU A 51 -25.75 -5.50 -3.48
N PHE A 52 -25.32 -5.29 -2.24
CA PHE A 52 -26.06 -5.70 -1.04
C PHE A 52 -27.46 -5.09 -0.93
N VAL A 53 -27.63 -3.80 -1.27
CA VAL A 53 -28.92 -3.10 -1.18
C VAL A 53 -29.81 -3.35 -2.40
N SER A 54 -29.23 -3.60 -3.58
CA SER A 54 -30.00 -3.76 -4.83
C SER A 54 -30.51 -5.18 -5.06
N PHE A 55 -30.03 -6.17 -4.29
CA PHE A 55 -30.59 -7.52 -4.30
C PHE A 55 -31.68 -7.64 -3.22
N PRO A 56 -32.98 -7.69 -3.59
CA PRO A 56 -34.03 -8.04 -2.66
C PRO A 56 -33.98 -9.54 -2.41
N TYR A 57 -33.84 -9.94 -1.14
CA TYR A 57 -34.21 -11.28 -0.69
C TYR A 57 -35.72 -11.33 -0.41
#